data_AF-A0A7S1QUU0-F1
#
_entry.id   AF-A0A7S1QUU0-F1
#
_cell.length_a   1.000
_cell.length_b   1.000
_cell.length_c   1.000
_cell.angle_alpha   90.00
_cell.angle_beta   90.00
_cell.angle_gamma   90.00
#
_symmetry.space_group_name_H-M   'P 1'
#
loop_
_entity.id
_entity.type
_entity.pdbx_description
1 polymer ?
#
loop_
_entity_poly.entity_id
_entity_poly.type
_entity_poly.pdbx_seq_one_letter_code
_entity_poly.pdbx_strand_id
1 'polypeptide(L)'
;SVRAAIIEPRCDGGDSDSDDDADILAAFDRISGTGRSLPDQPQPVLQYLRVQATRLLKTLDSTRSTAAAARDPALPAMHTLGLARLPQVRRLWAEVAEEATAARVADTEQDDSTEGTAELLDWKSRVVDAFADVVTGSVAGAFDSGVSSASDREFRDEWAAHFADRALQGLGEARIRNFFNLAVEFPDSRPALAGLATCIRRVPSLHRRLMVEARRTLERRLHHAGTRTEDVLSVLAQCVKALSCLFPRGEAGAAVSEVCGPTLNHLRRRRDAVAALVADMAKPPGAEGAHVLQYHAPGEEDDDGASPQRGGGGGGNFGGHADVLRVLLSALSLQAVVREYR
;
A
#
# COMPACT_ATOMS: atom_id res chain seq x y z
N SER A 1 -17.36 42.07 1.45
CA SER A 1 -17.59 40.74 0.85
C SER A 1 -16.91 39.59 1.57
N VAL A 2 -15.61 39.64 1.91
CA VAL A 2 -14.92 38.53 2.63
C VAL A 2 -15.50 38.26 4.03
N ARG A 3 -15.84 39.31 4.80
CA ARG A 3 -16.58 39.18 6.08
C ARG A 3 -17.93 38.47 5.93
N ALA A 4 -18.62 38.60 4.80
CA ALA A 4 -19.94 37.99 4.60
C ALA A 4 -19.84 36.51 4.20
N ALA A 5 -18.77 36.10 3.51
CA ALA A 5 -18.54 34.71 3.11
C ALA A 5 -18.10 33.80 4.29
N ILE A 6 -17.59 34.40 5.38
CA ILE A 6 -17.22 33.69 6.62
C ILE A 6 -18.44 33.53 7.54
N ILE A 7 -19.43 34.43 7.45
CA ILE A 7 -20.59 34.52 8.36
C ILE A 7 -21.85 33.84 7.80
N GLU A 8 -21.90 33.41 6.52
CA GLU A 8 -23.09 32.73 6.03
C GLU A 8 -23.28 31.33 6.67
N PRO A 9 -24.41 31.10 7.37
CA PRO A 9 -24.57 29.99 8.29
C PRO A 9 -24.77 28.66 7.54
N ARG A 10 -24.18 27.60 8.09
CA ARG A 10 -24.81 26.27 7.99
C ARG A 10 -26.20 26.38 8.62
N CYS A 11 -27.24 26.22 7.81
CA CYS A 11 -28.62 26.12 8.28
C CYS A 11 -28.79 24.94 9.26
N ASP A 12 -29.71 25.14 10.22
CA ASP A 12 -30.19 24.22 11.27
C ASP A 12 -29.32 24.03 12.53
N GLY A 13 -29.74 24.75 13.58
CA GLY A 13 -29.94 24.19 14.93
C GLY A 13 -28.72 24.06 15.83
N GLY A 14 -28.45 25.11 16.63
CA GLY A 14 -27.62 25.01 17.84
C GLY A 14 -27.01 26.35 18.22
N ASP A 15 -27.53 26.99 19.28
CA ASP A 15 -27.02 28.23 19.87
C ASP A 15 -25.65 28.03 20.54
N SER A 16 -24.57 28.28 19.80
CA SER A 16 -23.22 28.59 20.31
C SER A 16 -22.35 28.98 19.11
N ASP A 17 -21.68 30.14 19.14
CA ASP A 17 -20.48 30.52 18.35
C ASP A 17 -20.46 31.99 17.84
N SER A 18 -21.22 32.93 18.44
CA SER A 18 -21.11 34.34 18.05
C SER A 18 -19.80 35.02 18.48
N ASP A 19 -19.13 34.54 19.54
CA ASP A 19 -17.85 35.07 20.03
C ASP A 19 -16.65 34.47 19.28
N ASP A 20 -16.73 33.21 18.84
CA ASP A 20 -15.65 32.54 18.09
C ASP A 20 -15.49 33.13 16.68
N ASP A 21 -16.59 33.50 16.02
CA ASP A 21 -16.56 34.17 14.72
C ASP A 21 -15.90 35.56 14.78
N ALA A 22 -16.09 36.29 15.90
CA ALA A 22 -15.48 37.60 16.10
C ALA A 22 -13.96 37.50 16.30
N ASP A 23 -13.49 36.48 17.03
CA ASP A 23 -12.07 36.23 17.25
C ASP A 23 -11.34 35.73 15.99
N ILE A 24 -12.00 34.91 15.19
CA ILE A 24 -11.48 34.47 13.87
C ILE A 24 -11.33 35.68 12.94
N LEU A 25 -12.33 36.56 12.87
CA LEU A 25 -12.28 37.78 12.05
C LEU A 25 -11.19 38.75 12.52
N ALA A 26 -11.00 38.89 13.83
CA ALA A 26 -9.94 39.73 14.41
C ALA A 26 -8.52 39.15 14.18
N ALA A 27 -8.38 37.82 14.06
CA ALA A 27 -7.13 37.18 13.68
C ALA A 27 -6.81 37.41 12.18
N PHE A 28 -7.83 37.37 11.31
CA PHE A 28 -7.69 37.63 9.88
C PHE A 28 -7.36 39.11 9.56
N ASP A 29 -7.95 40.07 10.28
CA ASP A 29 -7.60 41.50 10.14
C ASP A 29 -6.14 41.76 10.56
N ARG A 30 -5.61 41.03 11.55
CA ARG A 30 -4.19 41.12 11.96
C ARG A 30 -3.23 40.55 10.91
N ILE A 31 -3.57 39.42 10.27
CA ILE A 31 -2.76 38.80 9.21
C ILE A 31 -2.71 39.68 7.95
N SER A 32 -3.80 40.39 7.65
CA SER A 32 -3.90 41.28 6.48
C SER A 32 -3.13 42.59 6.64
N GLY A 33 -2.89 43.04 7.89
CA GLY A 33 -2.21 44.30 8.21
C GLY A 33 -0.68 44.21 8.36
N THR A 34 -0.14 43.03 8.66
CA THR A 34 1.31 42.86 8.89
C THR A 34 1.88 41.85 7.90
N GLY A 35 2.51 42.35 6.84
CA GLY A 35 3.23 41.50 5.90
C GLY A 35 4.17 40.52 6.63
N ARG A 36 3.94 39.22 6.42
CA ARG A 36 4.82 38.09 6.77
C ARG A 36 5.04 37.83 8.27
N SER A 37 4.02 37.43 9.02
CA SER A 37 4.10 36.33 10.01
C SER A 37 2.73 36.06 10.62
N LEU A 38 2.37 34.78 10.77
CA LEU A 38 1.25 34.39 11.64
C LEU A 38 1.61 34.72 13.11
N PRO A 39 0.71 35.29 13.92
CA PRO A 39 0.97 35.62 15.32
C PRO A 39 1.06 34.37 16.21
N ASP A 40 1.63 34.53 17.41
CA ASP A 40 2.02 33.50 18.40
C ASP A 40 0.88 32.60 18.96
N GLN A 41 -0.38 32.84 18.57
CA GLN A 41 -1.52 31.94 18.83
C GLN A 41 -2.40 31.77 17.57
N PRO A 42 -1.95 31.00 16.56
CA PRO A 42 -2.70 30.77 15.34
C PRO A 42 -3.65 29.55 15.41
N GLN A 43 -3.84 28.97 16.61
CA GLN A 43 -4.58 27.72 16.82
C GLN A 43 -6.00 27.70 16.23
N PRO A 44 -6.87 28.71 16.44
CA PRO A 44 -8.24 28.66 15.94
C PRO A 44 -8.30 28.73 14.40
N VAL A 45 -7.44 29.55 13.78
CA VAL A 45 -7.37 29.66 12.31
C VAL A 45 -6.83 28.38 11.69
N LEU A 46 -5.76 27.79 12.27
CA LEU A 46 -5.21 26.52 11.79
C LEU A 46 -6.22 25.38 11.97
N GLN A 47 -6.96 25.34 13.08
CA GLN A 47 -8.01 24.36 13.31
C GLN A 47 -9.14 24.49 12.29
N TYR A 48 -9.60 25.72 12.01
CA TYR A 48 -10.58 25.97 10.95
C TYR A 48 -10.08 25.49 9.59
N LEU A 49 -8.86 25.85 9.19
CA LEU A 49 -8.26 25.42 7.93
C LEU A 49 -8.10 23.90 7.83
N ARG A 50 -7.85 23.23 8.95
CA ARG A 50 -7.80 21.77 9.03
C ARG A 50 -9.17 21.15 8.75
N VAL A 51 -10.22 21.65 9.42
CA VAL A 51 -11.60 21.18 9.21
C VAL A 51 -12.03 21.36 7.76
N GLN A 52 -11.70 22.51 7.15
CA GLN A 52 -12.00 22.76 5.74
C GLN A 52 -11.23 21.81 4.82
N ALA A 53 -9.93 21.59 5.04
CA ALA A 53 -9.13 20.64 4.26
C ALA A 53 -9.70 19.21 4.33
N THR A 54 -10.09 18.75 5.51
CA THR A 54 -10.73 17.45 5.69
C THR A 54 -12.07 17.37 4.95
N ARG A 55 -12.88 18.44 4.99
CA ARG A 55 -14.16 18.50 4.27
C ARG A 55 -13.95 18.47 2.76
N LEU A 56 -12.95 19.19 2.25
CA LEU A 56 -12.59 19.20 0.83
C LEU A 56 -12.16 17.81 0.35
N LEU A 57 -11.27 17.14 1.10
CA LEU A 57 -10.85 15.78 0.76
C LEU A 57 -12.02 14.80 0.75
N LYS A 58 -12.91 14.84 1.75
CA LYS A 58 -14.14 14.02 1.77
C LYS A 58 -15.08 14.34 0.60
N THR A 59 -15.17 15.60 0.19
CA THR A 59 -15.98 16.01 -0.95
C THR A 59 -15.39 15.49 -2.25
N LEU A 60 -14.07 15.54 -2.42
CA LEU A 60 -13.37 14.98 -3.58
C LEU A 60 -13.53 13.46 -3.67
N ASP A 61 -13.42 12.77 -2.54
CA ASP A 61 -13.58 11.32 -2.48
C ASP A 61 -15.00 10.86 -2.85
N SER A 62 -16.02 11.57 -2.34
CA SER A 62 -17.43 11.26 -2.61
C SER A 62 -17.93 11.69 -3.99
N THR A 63 -17.60 12.90 -4.44
CA THR A 63 -18.13 13.47 -5.70
C THR A 63 -17.28 13.15 -6.92
N ARG A 64 -16.02 12.74 -6.73
CA ARG A 64 -15.02 12.53 -7.79
C ARG A 64 -14.88 13.74 -8.73
N SER A 65 -15.22 14.94 -8.26
CA SER A 65 -15.29 16.16 -9.08
C SER A 65 -14.54 17.31 -8.42
N THR A 66 -13.48 17.77 -9.08
CA THR A 66 -12.73 18.98 -8.70
C THR A 66 -13.61 20.24 -8.79
N ALA A 67 -14.59 20.27 -9.70
CA ALA A 67 -15.53 21.37 -9.84
C ALA A 67 -16.50 21.49 -8.65
N ALA A 68 -16.90 20.37 -8.04
CA ALA A 68 -17.72 20.39 -6.83
C ALA A 68 -16.93 20.88 -5.61
N ALA A 69 -15.67 20.46 -5.48
CA ALA A 69 -14.77 20.92 -4.42
C ALA A 69 -14.39 22.41 -4.58
N ALA A 70 -14.24 22.89 -5.82
CA ALA A 70 -13.93 24.29 -6.12
C ALA A 70 -15.07 25.28 -5.77
N ARG A 71 -16.28 24.80 -5.48
CA ARG A 71 -17.42 25.63 -5.04
C ARG A 71 -17.37 25.98 -3.55
N ASP A 72 -16.36 25.51 -2.81
CA ASP A 72 -16.22 25.85 -1.40
C ASP A 72 -15.96 27.36 -1.23
N PRO A 73 -16.81 28.09 -0.49
CA PRO A 73 -16.70 29.54 -0.33
C PRO A 73 -15.42 29.99 0.38
N ALA A 74 -14.74 29.09 1.11
CA ALA A 74 -13.48 29.40 1.78
C ALA A 74 -12.28 29.44 0.82
N LEU A 75 -12.32 28.72 -0.30
CA LEU A 75 -11.21 28.65 -1.27
C LEU A 75 -10.89 30.01 -1.91
N PRO A 76 -11.87 30.79 -2.43
CA PRO A 76 -11.60 32.15 -2.91
C PRO A 76 -10.92 33.04 -1.87
N ALA A 77 -11.40 33.00 -0.61
CA ALA A 77 -10.83 33.81 0.47
C ALA A 77 -9.36 33.41 0.73
N MET A 78 -9.07 32.12 0.80
CA MET A 78 -7.69 31.62 0.98
C MET A 78 -6.75 32.01 -0.15
N HIS A 79 -7.24 31.97 -1.40
CA HIS A 79 -6.47 32.38 -2.58
C HIS A 79 -6.22 33.90 -2.60
N THR A 80 -7.24 34.71 -2.32
CA THR A 80 -7.11 36.18 -2.27
C THR A 80 -6.14 36.65 -1.18
N LEU A 81 -6.12 35.96 -0.04
CA LEU A 81 -5.24 36.27 1.09
C LEU A 81 -3.85 35.62 0.99
N GLY A 82 -3.60 34.83 -0.07
CA GLY A 82 -2.32 34.15 -0.27
C GLY A 82 -2.00 33.08 0.78
N LEU A 83 -2.98 32.63 1.56
CA LEU A 83 -2.78 31.65 2.64
C LEU A 83 -2.29 30.30 2.11
N ALA A 84 -2.70 29.93 0.90
CA ALA A 84 -2.27 28.70 0.23
C ALA A 84 -0.76 28.64 -0.07
N ARG A 85 -0.07 29.80 -0.03
CA ARG A 85 1.37 29.90 -0.24
C ARG A 85 2.17 29.91 1.07
N LEU A 86 1.50 30.00 2.22
CA LEU A 86 2.17 29.96 3.50
C LEU A 86 2.67 28.53 3.81
N PRO A 87 3.94 28.36 4.23
CA PRO A 87 4.51 27.03 4.48
C PRO A 87 3.83 26.30 5.63
N GLN A 88 3.36 27.03 6.65
CA GLN A 88 2.60 26.46 7.78
C GLN A 88 1.27 25.85 7.32
N VAL A 89 0.57 26.51 6.40
CA VAL A 89 -0.72 26.05 5.86
C VAL A 89 -0.50 24.85 4.94
N ARG A 90 0.51 24.91 4.05
CA ARG A 90 0.89 23.76 3.20
C ARG A 90 1.26 22.53 4.02
N ARG A 91 2.00 22.70 5.11
CA ARG A 91 2.33 21.62 6.04
C ARG A 91 1.08 21.02 6.69
N LEU A 92 0.19 21.85 7.20
CA LEU A 92 -1.07 21.40 7.80
C LEU A 92 -1.91 20.61 6.81
N TRP A 93 -1.99 21.05 5.56
CA TRP A 93 -2.68 20.31 4.50
C TRP A 93 -2.00 19.01 4.13
N ALA A 94 -0.66 18.97 4.12
CA ALA A 94 0.08 17.73 3.95
C ALA A 94 -0.24 16.75 5.08
N GLU A 95 -0.29 17.20 6.34
CA GLU A 95 -0.67 16.36 7.48
C GLU A 95 -2.08 15.76 7.33
N VAL A 96 -3.06 16.57 6.90
CA VAL A 96 -4.44 16.08 6.65
C VAL A 96 -4.47 15.07 5.48
N ALA A 97 -3.74 15.34 4.40
CA ALA A 97 -3.65 14.43 3.26
C ALA A 97 -2.91 13.12 3.62
N GLU A 98 -1.94 13.19 4.52
CA GLU A 98 -1.23 12.01 5.06
C GLU A 98 -2.17 11.13 5.88
N GLU A 99 -3.00 11.74 6.74
CA GLU A 99 -4.03 11.02 7.49
C GLU A 99 -5.07 10.36 6.57
N ALA A 100 -5.53 11.07 5.55
CA ALA A 100 -6.45 10.51 4.56
C ALA A 100 -5.82 9.36 3.77
N THR A 101 -4.56 9.50 3.36
CA THR A 101 -3.81 8.45 2.66
C THR A 101 -3.64 7.22 3.55
N ALA A 102 -3.28 7.41 4.83
CA ALA A 102 -3.14 6.32 5.78
C ALA A 102 -4.45 5.58 6.05
N ALA A 103 -5.57 6.31 6.16
CA ALA A 103 -6.90 5.71 6.30
C ALA A 103 -7.26 4.86 5.07
N ARG A 104 -7.05 5.39 3.86
CA ARG A 104 -7.31 4.63 2.63
C ARG A 104 -6.44 3.39 2.48
N VAL A 105 -5.17 3.48 2.88
CA VAL A 105 -4.27 2.33 2.90
C VAL A 105 -4.82 1.23 3.82
N ALA A 106 -5.33 1.59 5.00
CA ALA A 106 -5.92 0.63 5.93
C ALA A 106 -7.16 -0.06 5.34
N ASP A 107 -8.04 0.69 4.66
CA ASP A 107 -9.21 0.10 3.99
C ASP A 107 -8.82 -0.86 2.85
N THR A 108 -7.71 -0.59 2.16
CA THR A 108 -7.19 -1.41 1.06
C THR A 108 -6.52 -2.70 1.56
N GLU A 109 -6.05 -2.74 2.81
CA GLU A 109 -5.47 -3.97 3.43
C GLU A 109 -6.54 -5.05 3.63
N GLN A 110 -7.84 -4.70 3.66
CA GLN A 110 -8.91 -5.63 4.01
C GLN A 110 -9.41 -6.48 2.83
N ASP A 111 -8.95 -6.18 1.60
CA ASP A 111 -9.25 -6.96 0.39
C ASP A 111 -7.96 -7.63 -0.14
N ASP A 112 -7.70 -8.85 0.32
CA ASP A 112 -6.52 -9.63 -0.07
C ASP A 112 -6.63 -10.20 -1.51
N SER A 113 -7.78 -10.05 -2.18
CA SER A 113 -8.10 -10.69 -3.47
C SER A 113 -7.68 -9.87 -4.68
N THR A 114 -7.38 -8.58 -4.53
CA THR A 114 -7.14 -7.65 -5.64
C THR A 114 -5.74 -7.04 -5.64
N GLU A 115 -5.29 -6.58 -6.82
CA GLU A 115 -4.08 -5.76 -6.96
C GLU A 115 -4.36 -4.32 -6.47
N GLY A 116 -4.67 -4.17 -5.18
CA GLY A 116 -5.06 -2.90 -4.55
C GLY A 116 -4.08 -1.73 -4.70
N THR A 117 -2.86 -1.97 -5.21
CA THR A 117 -1.90 -0.92 -5.56
C THR A 117 -2.40 0.01 -6.66
N ALA A 118 -3.05 -0.53 -7.70
CA ALA A 118 -3.54 0.27 -8.82
C ALA A 118 -4.71 1.16 -8.38
N GLU A 119 -5.66 0.58 -7.64
CA GLU A 119 -6.80 1.29 -7.08
C GLU A 119 -6.37 2.40 -6.10
N LEU A 120 -5.37 2.11 -5.25
CA LEU A 120 -4.85 3.09 -4.31
C LEU A 120 -4.19 4.29 -5.01
N LEU A 121 -3.40 4.04 -6.07
CA LEU A 121 -2.77 5.10 -6.84
C LEU A 121 -3.77 5.91 -7.67
N ASP A 122 -4.78 5.26 -8.23
CA ASP A 122 -5.89 5.93 -8.90
C ASP A 122 -6.68 6.83 -7.92
N TRP A 123 -7.02 6.31 -6.73
CA TRP A 123 -7.63 7.10 -5.67
C TRP A 123 -6.76 8.29 -5.27
N LYS A 124 -5.45 8.08 -5.09
CA LYS A 124 -4.50 9.14 -4.76
C LYS A 124 -4.50 10.25 -5.83
N SER A 125 -4.53 9.88 -7.11
CA SER A 125 -4.61 10.85 -8.20
C SER A 125 -5.94 11.61 -8.20
N ARG A 126 -7.06 10.91 -8.01
CA ARG A 126 -8.40 11.51 -8.02
C ARG A 126 -8.70 12.39 -6.81
N VAL A 127 -8.09 12.13 -5.66
CA VAL A 127 -8.43 12.81 -4.40
C VAL A 127 -7.29 13.69 -3.91
N VAL A 128 -6.09 13.14 -3.76
CA VAL A 128 -4.96 13.85 -3.14
C VAL A 128 -4.28 14.81 -4.11
N ASP A 129 -4.12 14.44 -5.38
CA ASP A 129 -3.60 15.38 -6.40
C ASP A 129 -4.64 16.44 -6.77
N ALA A 130 -5.91 16.02 -6.93
CA ALA A 130 -7.04 16.92 -7.11
C ALA A 130 -7.15 17.97 -5.99
N PHE A 131 -6.88 17.57 -4.74
CA PHE A 131 -6.83 18.49 -3.62
C PHE A 131 -5.72 19.54 -3.79
N ALA A 132 -4.51 19.13 -4.19
CA ALA A 132 -3.43 20.06 -4.49
C ALA A 132 -3.75 21.00 -5.67
N ASP A 133 -4.45 20.52 -6.70
CA ASP A 133 -4.92 21.33 -7.83
C ASP A 133 -5.91 22.42 -7.40
N VAL A 134 -6.89 22.05 -6.58
CA VAL A 134 -7.91 22.97 -6.04
C VAL A 134 -7.25 24.03 -5.14
N VAL A 135 -6.34 23.58 -4.28
CA VAL A 135 -5.63 24.42 -3.31
C VAL A 135 -4.62 25.36 -3.98
N THR A 136 -4.02 24.97 -5.10
CA THR A 136 -3.10 25.84 -5.88
C THR A 136 -3.82 26.69 -6.92
N GLY A 137 -5.15 26.53 -7.06
CA GLY A 137 -5.96 27.33 -7.98
C GLY A 137 -5.74 26.93 -9.45
N SER A 138 -5.27 25.72 -9.70
CA SER A 138 -4.97 25.20 -11.05
C SER A 138 -6.19 24.74 -11.84
N VAL A 139 -7.35 24.64 -11.17
CA VAL A 139 -8.58 24.16 -11.79
C VAL A 139 -9.07 25.21 -12.79
N ALA A 140 -9.02 24.87 -14.07
CA ALA A 140 -9.45 25.71 -15.17
C ALA A 140 -10.91 26.18 -14.93
N GLY A 141 -11.11 27.49 -14.87
CA GLY A 141 -12.43 28.12 -14.71
C GLY A 141 -12.89 28.35 -13.27
N ALA A 142 -12.13 27.95 -12.24
CA ALA A 142 -12.49 28.23 -10.84
C ALA A 142 -12.04 29.64 -10.39
N PHE A 143 -10.95 30.16 -10.96
CA PHE A 143 -10.39 31.47 -10.62
C PHE A 143 -9.82 32.14 -11.89
N ASP A 144 -10.14 33.43 -12.11
CA ASP A 144 -9.85 34.22 -13.33
C ASP A 144 -8.35 34.57 -13.54
N SER A 145 -7.46 33.94 -12.76
CA SER A 145 -6.02 34.21 -12.75
C SER A 145 -5.26 33.09 -13.45
N GLY A 146 -5.41 32.99 -14.78
CA GLY A 146 -5.01 31.86 -15.63
C GLY A 146 -3.51 31.56 -15.80
N VAL A 147 -2.64 31.78 -14.80
CA VAL A 147 -1.25 31.29 -14.84
C VAL A 147 -0.84 30.72 -13.48
N SER A 148 -0.85 29.38 -13.36
CA SER A 148 -0.24 28.68 -12.24
C SER A 148 1.26 29.04 -12.20
N SER A 149 1.74 29.57 -11.07
CA SER A 149 3.14 29.98 -10.96
C SER A 149 4.07 28.77 -11.12
N ALA A 150 5.32 28.99 -11.52
CA ALA A 150 6.31 27.91 -11.62
C ALA A 150 6.49 27.18 -10.27
N SER A 151 6.43 27.93 -9.16
CA SER A 151 6.48 27.40 -7.79
C SER A 151 5.27 26.53 -7.43
N ASP A 152 4.08 26.82 -7.98
CA ASP A 152 2.89 26.00 -7.73
C ASP A 152 2.95 24.68 -8.50
N ARG A 153 3.55 24.68 -9.70
CA ARG A 153 3.79 23.45 -10.48
C ARG A 153 4.79 22.53 -9.79
N GLU A 154 5.93 23.08 -9.37
CA GLU A 154 6.95 22.34 -8.62
C GLU A 154 6.38 21.74 -7.33
N PHE A 155 5.61 22.52 -6.57
CA PHE A 155 4.91 22.03 -5.38
C PHE A 155 3.96 20.87 -5.68
N ARG A 156 3.21 20.92 -6.78
CA ARG A 156 2.31 19.82 -7.18
C ARG A 156 3.07 18.56 -7.58
N ASP A 157 4.18 18.70 -8.29
CA ASP A 157 5.01 17.57 -8.69
C ASP A 157 5.65 16.89 -7.46
N GLU A 158 6.19 17.68 -6.53
CA GLU A 158 6.71 17.21 -5.24
C GLU A 158 5.62 16.55 -4.39
N TRP A 159 4.44 17.17 -4.30
CA TRP A 159 3.27 16.63 -3.61
C TRP A 159 2.87 15.29 -4.21
N ALA A 160 2.73 15.22 -5.54
CA ALA A 160 2.29 14.02 -6.22
C ALA A 160 3.27 12.86 -6.03
N ALA A 161 4.58 13.13 -6.06
CA ALA A 161 5.62 12.15 -5.78
C ALA A 161 5.59 11.69 -4.31
N HIS A 162 5.57 12.64 -3.37
CA HIS A 162 5.54 12.36 -1.92
C HIS A 162 4.37 11.46 -1.54
N PHE A 163 3.16 11.78 -2.00
CA PHE A 163 1.97 10.99 -1.65
C PHE A 163 1.89 9.65 -2.37
N ALA A 164 2.47 9.52 -3.57
CA ALA A 164 2.62 8.22 -4.22
C ALA A 164 3.56 7.31 -3.42
N ASP A 165 4.71 7.82 -2.99
CA ASP A 165 5.68 7.07 -2.19
C ASP A 165 5.11 6.72 -0.81
N ARG A 166 4.42 7.65 -0.15
CA ARG A 166 3.74 7.41 1.14
C ARG A 166 2.65 6.35 1.03
N ALA A 167 1.83 6.38 -0.01
CA ALA A 167 0.78 5.39 -0.23
C ALA A 167 1.36 3.99 -0.44
N LEU A 168 2.38 3.86 -1.30
CA LEU A 168 3.05 2.59 -1.57
C LEU A 168 3.84 2.08 -0.37
N GLN A 169 4.48 2.97 0.38
CA GLN A 169 5.15 2.62 1.63
C GLN A 169 4.13 2.08 2.63
N GLY A 170 3.03 2.79 2.89
CA GLY A 170 2.00 2.35 3.84
C GLY A 170 1.43 0.97 3.49
N LEU A 171 1.02 0.78 2.22
CA LEU A 171 0.47 -0.49 1.75
C LEU A 171 1.51 -1.62 1.79
N GLY A 172 2.76 -1.32 1.40
CA GLY A 172 3.85 -2.29 1.46
C GLY A 172 4.15 -2.72 2.89
N GLU A 173 4.18 -1.78 3.83
CA GLU A 173 4.37 -2.07 5.25
C GLU A 173 3.24 -2.94 5.83
N ALA A 174 1.99 -2.66 5.44
CA ALA A 174 0.83 -3.46 5.79
C ALA A 174 0.94 -4.90 5.29
N ARG A 175 1.22 -5.09 4.00
CA ARG A 175 1.38 -6.43 3.41
C ARG A 175 2.60 -7.17 3.97
N ILE A 176 3.67 -6.47 4.35
CA ILE A 176 4.82 -7.09 5.05
C ILE A 176 4.40 -7.60 6.44
N ARG A 177 3.63 -6.83 7.20
CA ARG A 177 3.09 -7.28 8.50
C ARG A 177 2.23 -8.54 8.34
N ASN A 178 1.42 -8.60 7.27
CA ASN A 178 0.55 -9.73 6.96
C ASN A 178 1.22 -10.84 6.13
N PHE A 179 2.52 -10.74 5.83
CA PHE A 179 3.19 -11.60 4.83
C PHE A 179 3.04 -13.10 5.09
N PHE A 180 3.03 -13.53 6.35
CA PHE A 180 2.86 -14.95 6.65
C PHE A 180 1.50 -15.48 6.18
N ASN A 181 0.42 -14.72 6.41
CA ASN A 181 -0.92 -15.16 6.00
C ASN A 181 -1.03 -15.14 4.48
N LEU A 182 -0.53 -14.07 3.83
CA LEU A 182 -0.41 -14.02 2.37
C LEU A 182 0.37 -15.22 1.83
N ALA A 183 1.47 -15.63 2.46
CA ALA A 183 2.22 -16.79 2.02
C ALA A 183 1.43 -18.09 2.19
N VAL A 184 0.70 -18.29 3.29
CA VAL A 184 -0.12 -19.49 3.53
C VAL A 184 -1.29 -19.59 2.55
N GLU A 185 -1.90 -18.46 2.20
CA GLU A 185 -3.04 -18.36 1.27
C GLU A 185 -2.62 -18.42 -0.22
N PHE A 186 -1.33 -18.63 -0.52
CA PHE A 186 -0.88 -18.81 -1.89
C PHE A 186 -1.46 -20.11 -2.48
N PRO A 187 -2.04 -20.10 -3.69
CA PRO A 187 -1.89 -19.10 -4.76
C PRO A 187 -2.91 -17.96 -4.79
N ASP A 188 -3.95 -17.98 -3.96
CA ASP A 188 -5.06 -17.02 -4.02
C ASP A 188 -4.59 -15.60 -3.69
N SER A 189 -3.60 -15.48 -2.80
CA SER A 189 -2.96 -14.21 -2.42
C SER A 189 -1.99 -13.61 -3.47
N ARG A 190 -1.88 -14.21 -4.66
CA ARG A 190 -0.94 -13.75 -5.71
C ARG A 190 -1.13 -12.28 -6.12
N PRO A 191 -2.36 -11.73 -6.25
CA PRO A 191 -2.55 -10.30 -6.54
C PRO A 191 -1.98 -9.38 -5.46
N ALA A 192 -2.16 -9.75 -4.18
CA ALA A 192 -1.59 -9.01 -3.06
C ALA A 192 -0.05 -9.04 -3.06
N LEU A 193 0.55 -10.20 -3.39
CA LEU A 193 2.00 -10.34 -3.53
C LEU A 193 2.53 -9.53 -4.74
N ALA A 194 1.84 -9.54 -5.88
CA ALA A 194 2.22 -8.74 -7.04
C ALA A 194 2.25 -7.24 -6.72
N GLY A 195 1.24 -6.72 -6.02
CA GLY A 195 1.25 -5.33 -5.57
C GLY A 195 2.37 -5.05 -4.55
N LEU A 196 2.67 -5.99 -3.63
CA LEU A 196 3.82 -5.84 -2.72
C LEU A 196 5.16 -5.78 -3.49
N ALA A 197 5.32 -6.57 -4.56
CA ALA A 197 6.49 -6.50 -5.43
C ALA A 197 6.63 -5.11 -6.09
N THR A 198 5.50 -4.52 -6.53
CA THR A 198 5.47 -3.14 -7.03
C THR A 198 5.87 -2.14 -5.95
N CYS A 199 5.36 -2.27 -4.72
CA CYS A 199 5.76 -1.41 -3.60
C CYS A 199 7.27 -1.50 -3.32
N ILE A 200 7.85 -2.71 -3.27
CA ILE A 200 9.29 -2.91 -3.01
C ILE A 200 10.16 -2.26 -4.09
N ARG A 201 9.74 -2.35 -5.35
CA ARG A 201 10.47 -1.78 -6.49
C ARG A 201 10.49 -0.25 -6.46
N ARG A 202 9.43 0.37 -5.95
CA ARG A 202 9.28 1.82 -5.84
C ARG A 202 9.86 2.38 -4.54
N VAL A 203 9.80 1.61 -3.46
CA VAL A 203 10.24 2.00 -2.12
C VAL A 203 11.29 0.97 -1.61
N PRO A 204 12.59 1.18 -1.90
CA PRO A 204 13.64 0.18 -1.64
C PRO A 204 13.80 -0.22 -0.16
N SER A 205 13.43 0.66 0.78
CA SER A 205 13.49 0.38 2.22
C SER A 205 12.59 -0.80 2.64
N LEU A 206 11.53 -1.08 1.86
CA LEU A 206 10.62 -2.20 2.10
C LEU A 206 11.29 -3.56 1.90
N HIS A 207 12.27 -3.68 0.99
CA HIS A 207 12.99 -4.94 0.75
C HIS A 207 13.60 -5.46 2.05
N ARG A 208 14.44 -4.64 2.70
CA ARG A 208 15.11 -5.01 3.95
C ARG A 208 14.11 -5.30 5.06
N ARG A 209 13.03 -4.52 5.13
CA ARG A 209 11.97 -4.71 6.14
C ARG A 209 11.23 -6.03 5.95
N LEU A 210 10.92 -6.41 4.70
CA LEU A 210 10.32 -7.70 4.38
C LEU A 210 11.22 -8.86 4.82
N MET A 211 12.51 -8.84 4.49
CA MET A 211 13.43 -9.93 4.85
C MET A 211 13.47 -10.16 6.36
N VAL A 212 13.59 -9.07 7.14
CA VAL A 212 13.64 -9.14 8.60
C VAL A 212 12.31 -9.65 9.18
N GLU A 213 11.17 -9.07 8.77
CA GLU A 213 9.89 -9.41 9.37
C GLU A 213 9.37 -10.79 8.93
N ALA A 214 9.58 -11.17 7.67
CA ALA A 214 9.22 -12.49 7.17
C ALA A 214 9.99 -13.59 7.92
N ARG A 215 11.32 -13.43 8.03
CA ARG A 215 12.16 -14.35 8.80
C ARG A 215 11.70 -14.46 10.25
N ARG A 216 11.54 -13.31 10.92
CA ARG A 216 11.11 -13.25 12.33
C ARG A 216 9.76 -13.92 12.54
N THR A 217 8.84 -13.77 11.59
CA THR A 217 7.49 -14.34 11.71
C THR A 217 7.49 -15.84 11.47
N LEU A 218 8.30 -16.35 10.53
CA LEU A 218 8.49 -17.80 10.37
C LEU A 218 9.10 -18.44 11.61
N GLU A 219 10.18 -17.87 12.15
CA GLU A 219 10.80 -18.38 13.38
C GLU A 219 9.78 -18.39 14.54
N ARG A 220 9.06 -17.27 14.74
CA ARG A 220 8.06 -17.15 15.80
C ARG A 220 6.86 -18.09 15.64
N ARG A 221 6.41 -18.43 14.43
CA ARG A 221 5.18 -19.24 14.25
C ARG A 221 5.46 -20.72 14.05
N LEU A 222 6.63 -21.08 13.51
CA LEU A 222 6.92 -22.45 13.09
C LEU A 222 7.87 -23.20 14.03
N HIS A 223 8.72 -22.52 14.82
CA HIS A 223 9.81 -23.20 15.57
C HIS A 223 9.38 -23.68 16.96
N HIS A 224 8.09 -23.93 17.16
CA HIS A 224 7.56 -24.35 18.45
C HIS A 224 7.55 -25.88 18.54
N ALA A 225 7.82 -26.42 19.73
CA ALA A 225 7.97 -27.87 19.94
C ALA A 225 6.69 -28.69 19.62
N GLY A 226 5.53 -28.04 19.50
CA GLY A 226 4.25 -28.67 19.14
C GLY A 226 3.84 -28.56 17.67
N THR A 227 4.58 -27.81 16.84
CA THR A 227 4.21 -27.64 15.42
C THR A 227 4.52 -28.91 14.65
N ARG A 228 3.56 -29.45 13.88
CA ARG A 228 3.78 -30.70 13.11
C ARG A 228 4.76 -30.44 11.97
N THR A 229 5.55 -31.46 11.61
CA THR A 229 6.56 -31.32 10.53
C THR A 229 5.91 -31.05 9.19
N GLU A 230 4.76 -31.68 8.95
CA GLU A 230 3.93 -31.48 7.76
C GLU A 230 3.49 -30.02 7.61
N ASP A 231 3.03 -29.38 8.69
CA ASP A 231 2.63 -27.97 8.67
C ASP A 231 3.82 -27.06 8.34
N VAL A 232 5.00 -27.34 8.93
CA VAL A 232 6.21 -26.57 8.64
C VAL A 232 6.63 -26.72 7.18
N LEU A 233 6.57 -27.93 6.61
CA LEU A 233 6.86 -28.19 5.19
C LEU A 233 5.86 -27.48 4.27
N SER A 234 4.58 -27.53 4.61
CA SER A 234 3.49 -26.86 3.87
C SER A 234 3.72 -25.35 3.80
N VAL A 235 3.89 -24.71 4.96
CA VAL A 235 4.12 -23.27 5.03
C VAL A 235 5.42 -22.89 4.31
N LEU A 236 6.50 -23.66 4.46
CA LEU A 236 7.74 -23.40 3.74
C LEU A 236 7.58 -23.49 2.23
N ALA A 237 6.87 -24.50 1.73
CA ALA A 237 6.61 -24.64 0.30
C ALA A 237 5.87 -23.42 -0.24
N GLN A 238 4.84 -22.94 0.47
CA GLN A 238 4.10 -21.76 0.04
C GLN A 238 4.90 -20.46 0.20
N CYS A 239 5.68 -20.31 1.26
CA CYS A 239 6.59 -19.17 1.42
C CYS A 239 7.64 -19.10 0.30
N VAL A 240 8.22 -20.23 -0.11
CA VAL A 240 9.17 -20.26 -1.23
C VAL A 240 8.48 -19.79 -2.52
N LYS A 241 7.26 -20.28 -2.81
CA LYS A 241 6.47 -19.84 -3.97
C LYS A 241 6.13 -18.34 -3.92
N ALA A 242 5.71 -17.85 -2.76
CA ALA A 242 5.38 -16.45 -2.54
C ALA A 242 6.60 -15.53 -2.72
N LEU A 243 7.76 -15.88 -2.15
CA LEU A 243 9.01 -15.12 -2.33
C LEU A 243 9.48 -15.15 -3.79
N SER A 244 9.36 -16.29 -4.48
CA SER A 244 9.66 -16.37 -5.92
C SER A 244 8.72 -15.54 -6.79
N CYS A 245 7.51 -15.20 -6.30
CA CYS A 245 6.61 -14.27 -6.97
C CYS A 245 6.99 -12.80 -6.72
N LEU A 246 7.58 -12.49 -5.56
CA LEU A 246 7.95 -11.13 -5.17
C LEU A 246 9.22 -10.63 -5.87
N PHE A 247 10.17 -11.53 -6.12
CA PHE A 247 11.50 -11.18 -6.59
C PHE A 247 11.78 -11.72 -7.99
N PRO A 248 12.57 -11.00 -8.81
CA PRO A 248 13.11 -11.54 -10.06
C PRO A 248 13.91 -12.83 -9.80
N ARG A 249 14.00 -13.72 -10.80
CA ARG A 249 14.68 -15.03 -10.66
C ARG A 249 16.11 -14.95 -10.13
N GLY A 250 16.85 -13.88 -10.44
CA GLY A 250 18.23 -13.68 -9.96
C GLY A 250 18.33 -13.38 -8.46
N GLU A 251 17.29 -12.81 -7.86
CA GLU A 251 17.26 -12.38 -6.46
C GLU A 251 16.42 -13.30 -5.57
N ALA A 252 15.42 -13.98 -6.14
CA ALA A 252 14.51 -14.88 -5.42
C ALA A 252 15.26 -15.94 -4.59
N GLY A 253 16.32 -16.54 -5.16
CA GLY A 253 17.12 -17.53 -4.43
C GLY A 253 17.81 -16.96 -3.19
N ALA A 254 18.30 -15.73 -3.24
CA ALA A 254 18.92 -15.05 -2.11
C ALA A 254 17.88 -14.72 -1.03
N ALA A 255 16.73 -14.17 -1.43
CA ALA A 255 15.62 -13.85 -0.53
C ALA A 255 15.09 -15.12 0.18
N VAL A 256 14.90 -16.22 -0.55
CA VAL A 256 14.49 -17.50 0.02
C VAL A 256 15.54 -18.03 1.00
N SER A 257 16.82 -17.97 0.67
CA SER A 257 17.90 -18.40 1.57
C SER A 257 17.92 -17.57 2.87
N GLU A 258 17.76 -16.26 2.76
CA GLU A 258 17.74 -15.34 3.91
C GLU A 258 16.54 -15.55 4.82
N VAL A 259 15.33 -15.67 4.24
CA VAL A 259 14.07 -15.78 4.99
C VAL A 259 13.83 -17.20 5.50
N CYS A 260 13.99 -18.22 4.65
CA CYS A 260 13.67 -19.61 5.00
C CYS A 260 14.85 -20.34 5.67
N GLY A 261 16.09 -19.85 5.54
CA GLY A 261 17.30 -20.51 6.05
C GLY A 261 17.22 -20.95 7.53
N PRO A 262 16.80 -20.08 8.46
CA PRO A 262 16.63 -20.47 9.87
C PRO A 262 15.60 -21.58 10.09
N THR A 263 14.50 -21.56 9.34
CA THR A 263 13.45 -22.60 9.40
C THR A 263 13.90 -23.90 8.76
N LEU A 264 14.70 -23.85 7.68
CA LEU A 264 15.35 -25.03 7.12
C LEU A 264 16.35 -25.65 8.11
N ASN A 265 17.10 -24.83 8.86
CA ASN A 265 17.97 -25.29 9.94
C ASN A 265 17.18 -25.87 11.13
N HIS A 266 15.97 -25.37 11.40
CA HIS A 266 15.06 -25.97 12.36
C HIS A 266 14.58 -27.35 11.88
N LEU A 267 14.12 -27.47 10.63
CA LEU A 267 13.70 -28.75 10.03
C LEU A 267 14.81 -29.80 10.04
N ARG A 268 16.06 -29.42 9.74
CA ARG A 268 17.20 -30.37 9.76
C ARG A 268 17.41 -31.03 11.13
N ARG A 269 17.00 -30.38 12.22
CA ARG A 269 17.12 -30.91 13.59
C ARG A 269 15.99 -31.87 13.96
N ARG A 270 14.90 -31.89 13.19
CA ARG A 270 13.75 -32.78 13.39
C ARG A 270 14.04 -34.14 12.77
N ARG A 271 13.96 -35.20 13.57
CA ARG A 271 14.28 -36.58 13.14
C ARG A 271 13.28 -37.13 12.12
N ASP A 272 12.05 -36.64 12.17
CA ASP A 272 10.92 -37.04 11.34
C ASP A 272 10.81 -36.24 10.02
N ALA A 273 11.68 -35.26 9.77
CA ALA A 273 11.57 -34.38 8.61
C ALA A 273 11.78 -35.08 7.26
N VAL A 274 12.69 -36.04 7.18
CA VAL A 274 12.94 -36.79 5.95
C VAL A 274 11.74 -37.69 5.63
N ALA A 275 11.24 -38.42 6.63
CA ALA A 275 10.06 -39.26 6.49
C ALA A 275 8.81 -38.45 6.10
N ALA A 276 8.59 -37.30 6.75
CA ALA A 276 7.49 -36.41 6.42
C ALA A 276 7.59 -35.84 4.98
N LEU A 277 8.80 -35.48 4.53
CA LEU A 277 9.01 -35.03 3.16
C LEU A 277 8.75 -36.14 2.13
N VAL A 278 9.24 -37.35 2.38
CA VAL A 278 8.99 -38.50 1.51
C VAL A 278 7.50 -38.83 1.46
N ALA A 279 6.83 -38.83 2.61
CA ALA A 279 5.39 -39.03 2.68
C ALA A 279 4.63 -37.95 1.88
N ASP A 280 5.03 -36.68 1.96
CA ASP A 280 4.45 -35.60 1.14
C ASP A 280 4.68 -35.81 -0.36
N MET A 281 5.90 -36.23 -0.75
CA MET A 281 6.25 -36.52 -2.14
C MET A 281 5.56 -37.77 -2.70
N ALA A 282 5.17 -38.71 -1.85
CA ALA A 282 4.47 -39.93 -2.24
C ALA A 282 2.96 -39.73 -2.44
N LYS A 283 2.39 -38.60 -1.97
CA LYS A 283 0.98 -38.27 -2.17
C LYS A 283 0.69 -37.98 -3.65
N PRO A 284 -0.48 -38.40 -4.18
CA PRO A 284 -0.84 -38.06 -5.55
C PRO A 284 -1.05 -36.54 -5.70
N PRO A 285 -0.75 -35.96 -6.87
CA PRO A 285 -0.99 -34.55 -7.12
C PRO A 285 -2.47 -34.21 -6.94
N GLY A 286 -2.77 -33.17 -6.16
CA GLY A 286 -4.14 -32.76 -5.82
C GLY A 286 -4.73 -33.44 -4.58
N ALA A 287 -4.02 -34.37 -3.93
CA ALA A 287 -4.42 -34.83 -2.60
C ALA A 287 -4.31 -33.69 -1.56
N GLU A 288 -5.26 -33.64 -0.63
CA GLU A 288 -5.19 -32.74 0.52
C GLU A 288 -3.86 -32.93 1.24
N GLY A 289 -3.15 -31.81 1.43
CA GLY A 289 -1.87 -31.83 2.11
C GLY A 289 -0.65 -32.20 1.27
N ALA A 290 -0.73 -32.28 -0.06
CA ALA A 290 0.43 -32.48 -0.96
C ALA A 290 1.02 -31.13 -1.39
N HIS A 291 1.78 -30.48 -0.52
CA HIS A 291 2.16 -29.07 -0.69
C HIS A 291 3.47 -28.86 -1.45
N VAL A 292 4.41 -29.81 -1.33
CA VAL A 292 5.74 -29.74 -1.97
C VAL A 292 5.61 -30.03 -3.47
N LEU A 293 4.70 -30.93 -3.85
CA LEU A 293 4.43 -31.30 -5.24
C LEU A 293 3.25 -30.57 -5.89
N GLN A 294 2.55 -29.67 -5.18
CA GLN A 294 1.42 -28.92 -5.74
C GLN A 294 1.89 -27.99 -6.88
N TYR A 295 1.61 -28.43 -8.10
CA TYR A 295 1.70 -27.67 -9.34
C TYR A 295 0.35 -26.97 -9.58
N HIS A 296 0.38 -25.66 -9.82
CA HIS A 296 -0.73 -24.95 -10.46
C HIS A 296 -0.22 -24.50 -11.83
N ALA A 297 -0.66 -25.18 -12.89
CA ALA A 297 -0.56 -24.61 -14.23
C ALA A 297 -1.44 -23.34 -14.25
N PRO A 298 -0.93 -22.20 -14.71
CA PRO A 298 -1.78 -21.05 -14.95
C PRO A 298 -2.54 -21.30 -16.26
N GLY A 299 -3.86 -21.48 -16.18
CA GLY A 299 -4.79 -21.38 -17.32
C GLY A 299 -4.99 -22.66 -18.13
N GLU A 300 -5.77 -23.59 -17.60
CA GLU A 300 -6.82 -24.24 -18.41
C GLU A 300 -8.14 -23.59 -17.95
N GLU A 301 -8.38 -22.36 -18.41
CA GLU A 301 -9.75 -21.89 -18.53
C GLU A 301 -10.34 -22.67 -19.71
N ASP A 302 -11.47 -23.33 -19.49
CA ASP A 302 -12.31 -23.93 -20.52
C ASP A 302 -12.74 -22.81 -21.51
N ASP A 303 -11.91 -22.51 -22.51
CA ASP A 303 -12.29 -21.70 -23.67
C ASP A 303 -12.66 -22.64 -24.81
N ASP A 304 -13.96 -22.95 -24.87
CA ASP A 304 -14.60 -23.59 -26.01
C ASP A 304 -14.47 -22.69 -27.26
N GLY A 305 -13.39 -22.89 -28.02
CA GLY A 305 -13.39 -22.82 -29.48
C GLY A 305 -12.92 -21.53 -30.15
N ALA A 306 -11.67 -21.53 -30.65
CA ALA A 306 -11.34 -21.18 -32.03
C ALA A 306 -9.89 -21.55 -32.41
N SER A 307 -9.73 -22.11 -33.61
CA SER A 307 -8.55 -22.67 -34.26
C SER A 307 -7.30 -21.75 -34.39
N PRO A 308 -6.11 -22.32 -34.75
CA PRO A 308 -4.82 -21.86 -34.27
C PRO A 308 -4.09 -20.92 -35.23
N GLN A 309 -3.29 -20.00 -34.67
CA GLN A 309 -2.20 -19.37 -35.41
C GLN A 309 -0.86 -19.69 -34.74
N ARG A 310 -0.08 -20.50 -35.46
CA ARG A 310 1.32 -20.85 -35.19
C ARG A 310 2.17 -19.59 -35.06
N GLY A 311 2.91 -19.48 -33.96
CA GLY A 311 3.97 -18.51 -33.78
C GLY A 311 4.80 -18.74 -32.51
N GLY A 312 5.84 -19.59 -32.63
CA GLY A 312 7.14 -19.52 -31.94
C GLY A 312 7.22 -19.23 -30.42
N GLY A 313 7.54 -20.29 -29.66
CA GLY A 313 8.60 -20.26 -28.64
C GLY A 313 8.36 -19.44 -27.35
N GLY A 314 7.73 -20.06 -26.36
CA GLY A 314 7.67 -19.54 -24.99
C GLY A 314 7.73 -20.66 -23.97
N GLY A 315 8.93 -21.22 -23.73
CA GLY A 315 9.14 -22.13 -22.62
C GLY A 315 9.04 -21.38 -21.29
N GLY A 316 8.04 -21.69 -20.46
CA GLY A 316 7.99 -21.08 -19.13
C GLY A 316 6.80 -21.51 -18.28
N ASN A 317 6.99 -22.55 -17.45
CA ASN A 317 6.53 -22.50 -16.05
C ASN A 317 7.12 -23.59 -15.11
N PHE A 318 8.19 -24.30 -15.49
CA PHE A 318 8.77 -25.37 -14.65
C PHE A 318 9.56 -24.90 -13.40
N GLY A 319 9.67 -23.58 -13.16
CA GLY A 319 10.56 -23.02 -12.14
C GLY A 319 10.06 -23.21 -10.70
N GLY A 320 8.80 -22.89 -10.41
CA GLY A 320 8.32 -22.80 -9.03
C GLY A 320 8.37 -24.12 -8.25
N HIS A 321 8.08 -25.23 -8.92
CA HIS A 321 8.13 -26.56 -8.30
C HIS A 321 9.58 -27.05 -8.11
N ALA A 322 10.44 -26.84 -9.11
CA ALA A 322 11.86 -27.16 -9.03
C ALA A 322 12.55 -26.35 -7.92
N ASP A 323 12.14 -25.10 -7.69
CA ASP A 323 12.70 -24.24 -6.65
C ASP A 323 12.37 -24.73 -5.25
N VAL A 324 11.13 -25.15 -4.98
CA VAL A 324 10.72 -25.69 -3.67
C VAL A 324 11.50 -26.96 -3.33
N LEU A 325 11.53 -27.93 -4.25
CA LEU A 325 12.27 -29.17 -4.03
C LEU A 325 13.77 -28.92 -3.88
N ARG A 326 14.36 -28.05 -4.71
CA ARG A 326 15.78 -27.69 -4.61
C ARG A 326 16.10 -27.09 -3.23
N VAL A 327 15.25 -26.22 -2.72
CA VAL A 327 15.41 -25.59 -1.40
C VAL A 327 15.29 -26.63 -0.28
N LEU A 328 14.26 -27.50 -0.30
CA LEU A 328 14.10 -28.53 0.73
C LEU A 328 15.22 -29.58 0.71
N LEU A 329 15.63 -30.03 -0.48
CA LEU A 329 16.72 -31.00 -0.64
C LEU A 329 18.08 -30.42 -0.25
N SER A 330 18.27 -29.10 -0.35
CA SER A 330 19.46 -28.42 0.20
C SER A 330 19.55 -28.54 1.72
N ALA A 331 18.41 -28.65 2.41
CA ALA A 331 18.35 -28.75 3.87
C ALA A 331 18.44 -30.18 4.38
N LEU A 332 17.72 -31.11 3.75
CA LEU A 332 17.48 -32.48 4.25
C LEU A 332 18.34 -33.57 3.58
N SER A 333 19.19 -33.21 2.61
CA SER A 333 20.03 -34.13 1.82
C SER A 333 19.25 -35.11 0.94
N LEU A 334 19.50 -35.04 -0.37
CA LEU A 334 18.94 -35.96 -1.36
C LEU A 334 19.23 -37.44 -1.03
N GLN A 335 20.41 -37.75 -0.47
CA GLN A 335 20.78 -39.13 -0.14
C GLN A 335 19.94 -39.72 1.00
N ALA A 336 19.53 -38.90 1.97
CA ALA A 336 18.66 -39.35 3.05
C ALA A 336 17.24 -39.60 2.54
N VAL A 337 16.72 -38.69 1.72
CA VAL A 337 15.40 -38.81 1.08
C VAL A 337 15.33 -40.06 0.18
N VAL A 338 16.35 -40.32 -0.63
CA VAL A 338 16.40 -41.52 -1.51
C VAL A 338 16.47 -42.82 -0.72
N ARG A 339 17.12 -42.84 0.45
CA ARG A 339 17.15 -44.04 1.31
C ARG A 339 15.80 -44.31 1.97
N GLU A 340 15.12 -43.26 2.43
CA GLU A 340 13.81 -43.37 3.07
C GLU A 340 12.70 -43.73 2.07
N TYR A 341 12.85 -43.31 0.80
CA TYR A 341 11.91 -43.66 -0.27
C TYR A 341 12.01 -45.14 -0.73
N ARG A 342 13.16 -45.78 -0.56
CA ARG A 342 13.43 -47.16 -0.99
C ARG A 342 12.97 -48.17 0.05
#